data_AF-A0A946BS15-F1
#
_entry.id   AF-A0A946BS15-F1
#
_cell.length_a   1.000
_cell.length_b   1.000
_cell.length_c   1.000
_cell.angle_alpha   90.00
_cell.angle_beta   90.00
_cell.angle_gamma   90.00
#
_symmetry.space_group_name_H-M   'P 1'
#
loop_
_entity.id
_entity.type
_entity.pdbx_description
1 polymer ?
#
loop_
_entity_poly.entity_id
_entity_poly.type
_entity_poly.pdbx_seq_one_letter_code
_entity_poly.pdbx_strand_id
1 'polypeptide(L)'
;MKTNIIDYIVKNTALKQKDIAAKLNVSRAQISKWKAGESIPFEREEALNKLAGLYGWNTDWAILSKTEENGQAWFKYLAFMGEGDNRHLIHEAECYAPQLLLLLEELGASIPKQAPLVEDVEKEEYKLTSFDSMIWELTEYYEPLVTWCEYYLLNDIDLNNDSDEYLDLRWELEEFSQVIALQHVDRKQLTSVGIDLEAFDKFFIKTNNDIKRKIGELCKVMNKEGIPFATDYFEYLNCDPKDLGDRINFNELFGDSAESVDDLLPYGERRILEETKATKTLLEELHIKIDTLLSEKDKKMLDKELEHTSPLRRIRNK
;
A
#
# COMPACT_ATOMS: atom_id res chain seq x y z
N MET A 1 -9.41 10.15 -12.21
CA MET A 1 -9.77 9.92 -13.63
C MET A 1 -8.49 9.72 -14.44
N LYS A 2 -8.28 8.56 -15.09
CA LYS A 2 -7.03 8.29 -15.82
C LYS A 2 -7.05 8.89 -17.23
N THR A 3 -6.17 9.85 -17.52
CA THR A 3 -6.06 10.47 -18.85
C THR A 3 -5.47 9.49 -19.85
N ASN A 4 -6.14 9.31 -21.00
CA ASN A 4 -5.51 8.60 -22.10
C ASN A 4 -4.49 9.52 -22.80
N ILE A 5 -3.20 9.26 -22.58
CA ILE A 5 -2.09 10.06 -23.13
C ILE A 5 -2.13 10.18 -24.67
N ILE A 6 -2.63 9.16 -25.39
CA ILE A 6 -2.75 9.22 -26.85
C ILE A 6 -3.81 10.27 -27.25
N ASP A 7 -4.96 10.26 -26.58
CA ASP A 7 -5.99 11.28 -26.82
C ASP A 7 -5.53 12.66 -26.40
N TYR A 8 -4.77 12.77 -25.32
CA TYR A 8 -4.16 14.02 -24.89
C TYR A 8 -3.22 14.59 -25.97
N ILE A 9 -2.31 13.77 -26.51
CA ILE A 9 -1.37 14.20 -27.57
C ILE A 9 -2.14 14.65 -28.82
N VAL A 10 -3.13 13.88 -29.26
CA VAL A 10 -3.90 14.20 -30.48
C VAL A 10 -4.71 15.49 -30.33
N LYS A 11 -5.17 15.80 -29.11
CA LYS A 11 -5.94 17.03 -28.83
C LYS A 11 -5.05 18.26 -28.65
N ASN A 12 -3.89 18.11 -28.03
CA ASN A 12 -3.04 19.23 -27.61
C ASN A 12 -1.82 19.48 -28.53
N THR A 13 -1.58 18.59 -29.50
CA THR A 13 -0.48 18.72 -30.46
C THR A 13 -0.99 18.54 -31.89
N ALA A 14 -0.14 18.83 -32.87
CA ALA A 14 -0.45 18.58 -34.29
C ALA A 14 -0.25 17.09 -34.71
N LEU A 15 0.15 16.21 -33.79
CA LEU A 15 0.49 14.82 -34.09
C LEU A 15 -0.77 13.97 -34.25
N LYS A 16 -0.82 13.17 -35.32
CA LYS A 16 -1.82 12.11 -35.50
C LYS A 16 -1.25 10.78 -35.04
N GLN A 17 -2.11 9.77 -34.82
CA GLN A 17 -1.67 8.42 -34.44
C GLN A 17 -0.58 7.82 -35.34
N LYS A 18 -0.61 8.12 -36.65
CA LYS A 18 0.42 7.69 -37.60
C LYS A 18 1.79 8.30 -37.24
N ASP A 19 1.80 9.58 -36.87
CA ASP A 19 3.02 10.31 -36.54
C ASP A 19 3.56 9.85 -35.18
N ILE A 20 2.68 9.62 -34.21
CA ILE A 20 3.02 9.05 -32.89
C ILE A 20 3.67 7.67 -33.07
N ALA A 21 3.05 6.79 -33.87
CA ALA A 21 3.56 5.45 -34.17
C ALA A 21 4.96 5.51 -34.80
N ALA A 22 5.16 6.41 -35.77
CA ALA A 22 6.45 6.60 -36.42
C ALA A 22 7.53 7.10 -35.45
N LYS A 23 7.20 8.08 -34.59
CA LYS A 23 8.14 8.63 -33.60
C LYS A 23 8.57 7.63 -32.53
N LEU A 24 7.67 6.73 -32.12
CA LEU A 24 7.95 5.70 -31.13
C LEU A 24 8.50 4.39 -31.74
N ASN A 25 8.61 4.32 -33.06
CA ASN A 25 8.97 3.11 -33.80
C ASN A 25 8.07 1.90 -33.42
N VAL A 26 6.76 2.12 -33.40
CA VAL A 26 5.75 1.08 -33.15
C VAL A 26 4.70 1.06 -34.26
N SER A 27 3.89 0.01 -34.31
CA SER A 27 2.80 -0.06 -35.29
C SER A 27 1.67 0.91 -34.94
N ARG A 28 0.97 1.43 -35.95
CA ARG A 28 -0.25 2.23 -35.73
C ARG A 28 -1.35 1.42 -35.01
N ALA A 29 -1.38 0.11 -35.24
CA ALA A 29 -2.27 -0.79 -34.51
C ALA A 29 -1.98 -0.76 -33.01
N GLN A 30 -0.70 -0.75 -32.61
CA GLN A 30 -0.30 -0.65 -31.21
C GLN A 30 -0.78 0.66 -30.56
N ILE A 31 -0.62 1.80 -31.23
CA ILE A 31 -1.16 3.09 -30.76
C ILE A 31 -2.68 3.04 -30.61
N SER A 32 -3.38 2.34 -31.51
CA SER A 32 -4.84 2.19 -31.44
C SER A 32 -5.28 1.33 -30.26
N LYS A 33 -4.51 0.29 -29.92
CA LYS A 33 -4.78 -0.54 -28.74
C LYS A 33 -4.52 0.21 -27.44
N TRP A 34 -3.41 0.94 -27.33
CA TRP A 34 -3.13 1.81 -26.17
C TRP A 34 -4.21 2.88 -25.99
N LYS A 35 -4.69 3.46 -27.10
CA LYS A 35 -5.85 4.36 -27.06
C LYS A 35 -7.12 3.67 -26.55
N ALA A 36 -7.32 2.39 -26.88
CA ALA A 36 -8.46 1.60 -26.42
C ALA A 36 -8.34 1.12 -24.96
N GLY A 37 -7.26 1.47 -24.25
CA GLY A 37 -7.06 1.11 -22.84
C GLY A 37 -6.17 -0.11 -22.61
N GLU A 38 -5.49 -0.64 -23.64
CA GLU A 38 -4.43 -1.63 -23.42
C GLU A 38 -3.28 -1.00 -22.62
N SER A 39 -2.70 -1.77 -21.70
CA SER A 39 -1.59 -1.33 -20.86
C SER A 39 -0.41 -0.84 -21.73
N ILE A 40 0.14 0.30 -21.35
CA ILE A 40 1.30 0.92 -22.00
C ILE A 40 2.53 0.55 -21.17
N PRO A 41 3.58 -0.06 -21.76
CA PRO A 41 4.82 -0.29 -21.04
C PRO A 41 5.43 1.02 -20.53
N PHE A 42 6.00 1.01 -19.33
CA PHE A 42 6.55 2.20 -18.65
C PHE A 42 7.44 3.08 -19.55
N GLU A 43 8.43 2.48 -20.23
CA GLU A 43 9.32 3.20 -21.16
C GLU A 43 8.57 3.92 -22.30
N ARG A 44 7.41 3.39 -22.69
CA ARG A 44 6.58 3.96 -23.76
C ARG A 44 5.70 5.09 -23.24
N GLU A 45 5.24 4.99 -22.00
CA GLU A 45 4.49 6.06 -21.34
C GLU A 45 5.36 7.31 -21.13
N GLU A 46 6.60 7.13 -20.66
CA GLU A 46 7.56 8.24 -20.52
C GLU A 46 7.86 8.90 -21.88
N ALA A 47 8.07 8.09 -22.93
CA ALA A 47 8.29 8.61 -24.27
C ALA A 47 7.05 9.35 -24.82
N LEU A 48 5.83 8.90 -24.48
CA LEU A 48 4.59 9.57 -24.85
C LEU A 48 4.42 10.90 -24.10
N ASN A 49 4.73 10.96 -22.80
CA ASN A 49 4.74 12.23 -22.04
C ASN A 49 5.70 13.24 -22.68
N LYS A 50 6.93 12.81 -23.00
CA LYS A 50 7.91 13.66 -23.72
C LYS A 50 7.36 14.17 -25.05
N LEU A 51 6.64 13.33 -25.82
CA LEU A 51 5.99 13.76 -27.07
C LEU A 51 4.84 14.75 -26.86
N ALA A 52 4.17 14.66 -25.72
CA ALA A 52 3.11 15.59 -25.31
C ALA A 52 3.66 16.92 -24.76
N GLY A 53 4.97 17.04 -24.56
CA GLY A 53 5.59 18.16 -23.85
C GLY A 53 5.33 18.13 -22.34
N LEU A 54 4.96 16.96 -21.81
CA LEU A 54 4.78 16.71 -20.39
C LEU A 54 6.09 16.17 -19.81
N TYR A 55 6.32 16.40 -18.52
CA TYR A 55 7.46 15.89 -17.78
C TYR A 55 7.07 14.62 -17.00
N GLY A 56 8.07 13.85 -16.55
CA GLY A 56 7.84 12.69 -15.68
C GLY A 56 7.14 11.48 -16.34
N TRP A 57 6.83 10.50 -15.50
CA TRP A 57 6.30 9.20 -15.91
C TRP A 57 4.76 9.10 -15.80
N ASN A 58 4.13 9.90 -14.95
CA ASN A 58 2.67 9.91 -14.75
C ASN A 58 2.02 11.07 -15.52
N THR A 59 1.20 10.74 -16.52
CA THR A 59 0.51 11.74 -17.35
C THR A 59 -0.43 12.64 -16.55
N ASP A 60 -1.25 12.05 -15.67
CA ASP A 60 -2.24 12.80 -14.89
C ASP A 60 -1.54 13.76 -13.94
N TRP A 61 -0.49 13.29 -13.27
CA TRP A 61 0.36 14.13 -12.42
C TRP A 61 0.95 15.30 -13.20
N ALA A 62 1.57 15.03 -14.35
CA ALA A 62 2.20 16.07 -15.16
C ALA A 62 1.20 17.14 -15.66
N ILE A 63 -0.06 16.74 -15.89
CA ILE A 63 -1.14 17.67 -16.25
C ILE A 63 -1.53 18.53 -15.04
N LEU A 64 -1.69 17.92 -13.87
CA LEU A 64 -2.09 18.61 -12.63
C LEU A 64 -1.03 19.64 -12.21
N SER A 65 0.23 19.21 -12.13
CA SER A 65 1.37 20.03 -11.69
C SER A 65 1.88 21.00 -12.76
N LYS A 66 1.66 20.71 -14.05
CA LYS A 66 2.03 21.48 -15.25
C LYS A 66 3.52 21.61 -15.54
N THR A 67 4.37 21.84 -14.54
CA THR A 67 5.82 21.95 -14.69
C THR A 67 6.55 21.13 -13.65
N GLU A 68 7.77 20.69 -13.99
CA GLU A 68 8.60 19.88 -13.10
C GLU A 68 8.93 20.63 -11.81
N GLU A 69 9.24 21.93 -11.91
CA GLU A 69 9.53 22.77 -10.75
C GLU A 69 8.34 22.88 -9.80
N ASN A 70 7.12 22.97 -10.33
CA ASN A 70 5.91 23.01 -9.52
C ASN A 70 5.59 21.65 -8.90
N GLY A 71 5.85 20.55 -9.62
CA GLY A 71 5.75 19.21 -9.05
C GLY A 71 6.72 18.99 -7.88
N GLN A 72 7.97 19.43 -8.04
CA GLN A 72 8.97 19.40 -6.97
C GLN A 72 8.58 20.30 -5.79
N ALA A 73 7.95 21.45 -6.05
CA ALA A 73 7.40 22.30 -5.01
C ALA A 73 6.27 21.62 -4.23
N TRP A 74 5.39 20.87 -4.91
CA TRP A 74 4.35 20.06 -4.26
C TRP A 74 4.93 18.97 -3.36
N PHE A 75 6.00 18.31 -3.80
CA PHE A 75 6.68 17.29 -2.99
C PHE A 75 7.22 17.89 -1.68
N LYS A 76 7.90 19.03 -1.78
CA LYS A 76 8.41 19.76 -0.60
C LYS A 76 7.29 20.23 0.32
N TYR A 77 6.22 20.79 -0.25
CA TYR A 77 5.08 21.26 0.52
C TYR A 77 4.40 20.12 1.27
N LEU A 78 4.11 18.99 0.62
CA LEU A 78 3.47 17.85 1.29
C LEU A 78 4.38 17.17 2.31
N ALA A 79 5.69 17.11 2.04
CA ALA A 79 6.68 16.67 3.02
C ALA A 79 6.68 17.56 4.27
N PHE A 80 6.63 18.89 4.08
CA PHE A 80 6.53 19.87 5.17
C PHE A 80 5.22 19.75 5.96
N MET A 81 4.09 19.57 5.28
CA MET A 81 2.80 19.40 5.96
C MET A 81 2.73 18.10 6.75
N GLY A 82 3.50 17.08 6.37
CA GLY A 82 3.69 15.85 7.13
C GLY A 82 4.83 15.89 8.15
N GLU A 83 5.53 17.02 8.31
CA GLU A 83 6.70 17.13 9.18
C GLU A 83 6.32 16.90 10.65
N GLY A 84 7.02 15.96 11.30
CA GLY A 84 6.80 15.57 12.69
C GLY A 84 6.52 14.08 12.83
N ASP A 85 5.64 13.55 11.99
CA ASP A 85 5.17 12.17 12.10
C ASP A 85 5.29 11.38 10.79
N ASN A 86 5.18 12.01 9.60
CA ASN A 86 4.97 11.28 8.34
C ASN A 86 6.25 10.97 7.54
N ARG A 87 6.93 9.85 7.86
CA ARG A 87 8.22 9.50 7.23
C ARG A 87 8.11 9.26 5.72
N HIS A 88 6.96 8.75 5.27
CA HIS A 88 6.71 8.45 3.86
C HIS A 88 6.65 9.70 3.00
N LEU A 89 5.92 10.72 3.45
CA LEU A 89 5.90 12.01 2.74
C LEU A 89 7.23 12.76 2.87
N ILE A 90 8.00 12.57 3.94
CA ILE A 90 9.31 13.22 4.09
C ILE A 90 10.36 12.61 3.13
N HIS A 91 10.42 11.28 3.02
CA HIS A 91 11.48 10.60 2.29
C HIS A 91 11.10 10.16 0.87
N GLU A 92 9.81 9.93 0.62
CA GLU A 92 9.30 9.34 -0.61
C GLU A 92 8.12 10.14 -1.19
N ALA A 93 8.12 11.46 -0.98
CA ALA A 93 7.09 12.38 -1.49
C ALA A 93 6.75 12.14 -2.97
N GLU A 94 7.76 11.83 -3.80
CA GLU A 94 7.58 11.59 -5.23
C GLU A 94 6.69 10.38 -5.58
N CYS A 95 6.55 9.42 -4.66
CA CYS A 95 5.70 8.25 -4.79
C CYS A 95 4.26 8.56 -4.34
N TYR A 96 4.11 9.19 -3.16
CA TYR A 96 2.80 9.34 -2.51
C TYR A 96 2.08 10.65 -2.83
N ALA A 97 2.81 11.76 -2.99
CA ALA A 97 2.20 13.07 -3.25
C ALA A 97 1.37 13.11 -4.54
N PRO A 98 1.82 12.53 -5.68
CA PRO A 98 1.01 12.50 -6.88
C PRO A 98 -0.31 11.75 -6.67
N GLN A 99 -0.27 10.60 -5.99
CA GLN A 99 -1.47 9.78 -5.75
C GLN A 99 -2.49 10.56 -4.91
N LEU A 100 -2.03 11.22 -3.85
CA LEU A 100 -2.86 12.02 -2.96
C LEU A 100 -3.56 13.17 -3.71
N LEU A 101 -2.80 13.95 -4.47
CA LEU A 101 -3.35 15.10 -5.19
C LEU A 101 -4.29 14.67 -6.33
N LEU A 102 -3.99 13.56 -7.02
CA LEU A 102 -4.88 13.00 -8.03
C LEU A 102 -6.18 12.46 -7.45
N LEU A 103 -6.13 11.85 -6.26
CA LEU A 103 -7.32 11.41 -5.53
C LEU A 103 -8.21 12.61 -5.16
N LEU A 104 -7.60 13.67 -4.62
CA LEU A 104 -8.30 14.91 -4.29
C LEU A 104 -8.95 15.54 -5.53
N GLU A 105 -8.24 15.58 -6.67
CA GLU A 105 -8.79 16.09 -7.93
C GLU A 105 -9.97 15.24 -8.42
N GLU A 106 -9.87 13.91 -8.33
CA GLU A 106 -10.96 12.98 -8.69
C GLU A 106 -12.22 13.20 -7.86
N LEU A 107 -12.05 13.56 -6.59
CA LEU A 107 -13.14 13.89 -5.67
C LEU A 107 -13.67 15.34 -5.84
N GLY A 108 -13.10 16.10 -6.77
CA GLY A 108 -13.53 17.46 -7.10
C GLY A 108 -12.92 18.54 -6.21
N ALA A 109 -11.86 18.24 -5.47
CA ALA A 109 -11.18 19.24 -4.66
C ALA A 109 -10.58 20.37 -5.52
N SER A 110 -10.69 21.60 -5.02
CA SER A 110 -10.14 22.80 -5.60
C SER A 110 -8.67 22.94 -5.19
N ILE A 111 -7.81 22.19 -5.88
CA ILE A 111 -6.36 22.18 -5.62
C ILE A 111 -5.74 23.50 -6.14
N PRO A 112 -4.87 24.16 -5.35
CA PRO A 112 -4.09 25.30 -5.81
C PRO A 112 -3.35 25.00 -7.13
N LYS A 113 -3.29 25.97 -8.05
CA LYS A 113 -2.59 25.77 -9.34
C LYS A 113 -1.07 25.67 -9.17
N GLN A 114 -0.54 26.22 -8.09
CA GLN A 114 0.86 26.19 -7.73
C GLN A 114 0.95 25.73 -6.28
N ALA A 115 1.97 24.93 -5.96
CA ALA A 115 2.24 24.53 -4.59
C ALA A 115 2.51 25.77 -3.73
N PRO A 116 1.96 25.84 -2.51
CA PRO A 116 2.39 26.85 -1.55
C PRO A 116 3.90 26.70 -1.28
N LEU A 117 4.61 27.82 -1.19
CA LEU A 117 6.03 27.82 -0.85
C LEU A 117 6.18 27.54 0.64
N VAL A 118 6.99 26.54 0.99
CA VAL A 118 7.24 26.15 2.39
C VAL A 118 7.72 27.36 3.21
N GLU A 119 8.62 28.17 2.65
CA GLU A 119 9.15 29.36 3.31
C GLU A 119 8.09 30.43 3.60
N ASP A 120 6.97 30.42 2.88
CA ASP A 120 5.83 31.28 3.17
C ASP A 120 4.95 30.69 4.27
N VAL A 121 4.72 29.37 4.25
CA VAL A 121 3.87 28.67 5.22
C VAL A 121 4.49 28.67 6.62
N GLU A 122 5.83 28.60 6.72
CA GLU A 122 6.57 28.63 7.99
C GLU A 122 6.49 29.98 8.74
N LYS A 123 6.08 31.06 8.07
CA LYS A 123 6.02 32.39 8.69
C LYS A 123 4.88 32.44 9.70
N GLU A 124 5.13 32.99 10.89
CA GLU A 124 4.09 33.17 11.93
C GLU A 124 2.86 33.96 11.46
N GLU A 125 3.03 34.84 10.46
CA GLU A 125 1.96 35.65 9.89
C GLU A 125 1.15 34.90 8.81
N TYR A 126 1.59 33.71 8.40
CA TYR A 126 0.90 32.92 7.39
C TYR A 126 -0.47 32.49 7.89
N LYS A 127 -1.48 32.73 7.06
CA LYS A 127 -2.85 32.32 7.34
C LYS A 127 -3.12 31.03 6.59
N LEU A 128 -3.20 29.93 7.34
CA LEU A 128 -3.60 28.63 6.80
C LEU A 128 -4.90 28.77 6.02
N THR A 129 -4.85 28.33 4.77
CA THR A 129 -6.01 28.19 3.92
C THR A 129 -6.80 26.94 4.30
N SER A 130 -8.03 26.84 3.83
CA SER A 130 -8.84 25.62 3.93
C SER A 130 -8.14 24.39 3.37
N PHE A 131 -7.34 24.57 2.32
CA PHE A 131 -6.57 23.47 1.73
C PHE A 131 -5.43 23.03 2.65
N ASP A 132 -4.71 23.99 3.25
CA ASP A 132 -3.61 23.67 4.18
C ASP A 132 -4.14 22.92 5.40
N SER A 133 -5.24 23.37 6.00
CA SER A 133 -5.83 22.69 7.15
C SER A 133 -6.27 21.25 6.83
N MET A 134 -6.88 21.05 5.66
CA MET A 134 -7.30 19.72 5.21
C MET A 134 -6.10 18.81 4.94
N ILE A 135 -5.06 19.31 4.28
CA ILE A 135 -3.84 18.53 4.05
C ILE A 135 -3.19 18.15 5.38
N TRP A 136 -3.05 19.09 6.30
CA TRP A 136 -2.49 18.83 7.64
C TRP A 136 -3.24 17.72 8.36
N GLU A 137 -4.57 17.82 8.44
CA GLU A 137 -5.39 16.81 9.11
C GLU A 137 -5.33 15.45 8.40
N LEU A 138 -5.29 15.45 7.07
CA LEU A 138 -5.12 14.23 6.28
C LEU A 138 -3.79 13.55 6.58
N THR A 139 -2.69 14.31 6.62
CA THR A 139 -1.35 13.75 6.87
C THR A 139 -1.21 13.20 8.28
N GLU A 140 -1.91 13.76 9.27
CA GLU A 140 -1.99 13.21 10.63
C GLU A 140 -2.64 11.81 10.68
N TYR A 141 -3.69 11.58 9.88
CA TYR A 141 -4.34 10.27 9.82
C TYR A 141 -3.65 9.28 8.90
N TYR A 142 -2.90 9.78 7.90
CA TYR A 142 -2.24 8.94 6.91
C TYR A 142 -1.06 8.16 7.50
N GLU A 143 -0.16 8.81 8.26
CA GLU A 143 1.04 8.12 8.75
C GLU A 143 0.72 6.90 9.62
N PRO A 144 -0.21 6.95 10.59
CA PRO A 144 -0.52 5.77 11.38
C PRO A 144 -1.02 4.59 10.55
N LEU A 145 -1.72 4.84 9.44
CA LEU A 145 -2.19 3.78 8.54
C LEU A 145 -1.04 3.14 7.78
N VAL A 146 -0.13 3.94 7.23
CA VAL A 146 1.03 3.39 6.53
C VAL A 146 1.94 2.66 7.50
N THR A 147 2.20 3.24 8.67
CA THR A 147 2.98 2.60 9.75
C THR A 147 2.34 1.29 10.19
N TRP A 148 1.01 1.21 10.22
CA TRP A 148 0.29 -0.03 10.51
C TRP A 148 0.51 -1.08 9.42
N CYS A 149 0.44 -0.68 8.14
CA CYS A 149 0.76 -1.56 7.01
C CYS A 149 2.21 -2.04 7.11
N GLU A 150 3.16 -1.16 7.44
CA GLU A 150 4.54 -1.55 7.66
C GLU A 150 4.64 -2.56 8.79
N TYR A 151 4.16 -2.21 9.97
CA TYR A 151 4.31 -3.03 11.16
C TYR A 151 3.67 -4.42 11.01
N TYR A 152 2.44 -4.51 10.50
CA TYR A 152 1.70 -5.78 10.46
C TYR A 152 1.78 -6.53 9.12
N LEU A 153 2.27 -5.90 8.04
CA LEU A 153 2.41 -6.53 6.71
C LEU A 153 3.87 -6.69 6.25
N LEU A 154 4.86 -5.98 6.82
CA LEU A 154 6.30 -6.17 6.54
C LEU A 154 7.01 -7.15 7.48
N ASN A 155 6.41 -7.58 8.58
CA ASN A 155 7.13 -8.35 9.60
C ASN A 155 7.66 -9.70 9.09
N ASP A 156 9.00 -9.79 8.96
CA ASP A 156 9.88 -10.98 8.90
C ASP A 156 9.38 -12.20 8.09
N ILE A 157 8.56 -11.98 7.06
CA ILE A 157 8.38 -12.99 6.03
C ILE A 157 9.69 -13.00 5.24
N ASP A 158 10.37 -14.14 5.27
CA ASP A 158 11.66 -14.36 4.62
C ASP A 158 11.52 -13.97 3.14
N LEU A 159 12.06 -12.79 2.77
CA LEU A 159 12.04 -12.16 1.43
C LEU A 159 12.47 -13.09 0.28
N ASN A 160 12.96 -14.29 0.60
CA ASN A 160 13.37 -15.34 -0.33
C ASN A 160 12.22 -16.28 -0.75
N ASN A 161 11.06 -16.24 -0.09
CA ASN A 161 9.95 -17.17 -0.35
C ASN A 161 8.60 -16.47 -0.66
N ASP A 162 8.60 -15.15 -0.83
CA ASP A 162 7.38 -14.39 -1.06
C ASP A 162 6.67 -14.83 -2.34
N SER A 163 5.37 -15.10 -2.22
CA SER A 163 4.51 -15.12 -3.39
C SER A 163 4.33 -13.68 -3.86
N ASP A 164 4.59 -13.38 -5.13
CA ASP A 164 4.30 -12.07 -5.75
C ASP A 164 2.88 -11.57 -5.38
N GLU A 165 1.92 -12.49 -5.23
CA GLU A 165 0.53 -12.22 -4.83
C GLU A 165 0.39 -11.55 -3.45
N TYR A 166 1.23 -11.89 -2.46
CA TYR A 166 1.19 -11.26 -1.14
C TYR A 166 1.69 -9.82 -1.19
N LEU A 167 2.80 -9.58 -1.89
CA LEU A 167 3.39 -8.26 -2.06
C LEU A 167 2.46 -7.32 -2.83
N ASP A 168 1.83 -7.82 -3.90
CA ASP A 168 0.84 -7.06 -4.67
C ASP A 168 -0.35 -6.64 -3.78
N LEU A 169 -0.92 -7.58 -3.01
CA LEU A 169 -2.04 -7.27 -2.11
C LEU A 169 -1.66 -6.29 -1.00
N ARG A 170 -0.44 -6.38 -0.49
CA ARG A 170 0.09 -5.43 0.48
C ARG A 170 0.14 -4.03 -0.12
N TRP A 171 0.78 -3.86 -1.28
CA TRP A 171 0.89 -2.55 -1.93
C TRP A 171 -0.49 -1.96 -2.23
N GLU A 172 -1.44 -2.77 -2.71
CA GLU A 172 -2.81 -2.32 -2.92
C GLU A 172 -3.51 -1.86 -1.63
N LEU A 173 -3.24 -2.50 -0.48
CA LEU A 173 -3.80 -2.08 0.82
C LEU A 173 -3.17 -0.77 1.32
N GLU A 174 -1.87 -0.61 1.12
CA GLU A 174 -1.13 0.59 1.47
C GLU A 174 -1.62 1.79 0.65
N GLU A 175 -1.90 1.62 -0.64
CA GLU A 175 -2.50 2.64 -1.51
C GLU A 175 -3.86 3.14 -0.98
N PHE A 176 -4.63 2.29 -0.30
CA PHE A 176 -5.91 2.70 0.29
C PHE A 176 -5.76 3.58 1.54
N SER A 177 -4.56 3.71 2.13
CA SER A 177 -4.31 4.55 3.32
C SER A 177 -4.78 5.99 3.11
N GLN A 178 -4.59 6.55 1.91
CA GLN A 178 -5.00 7.92 1.58
C GLN A 178 -6.53 8.09 1.62
N VAL A 179 -7.26 7.07 1.16
CA VAL A 179 -8.73 7.08 1.15
C VAL A 179 -9.28 6.93 2.55
N ILE A 180 -8.68 6.04 3.37
CA ILE A 180 -9.07 5.87 4.76
C ILE A 180 -8.78 7.15 5.54
N ALA A 181 -7.57 7.72 5.42
CA ALA A 181 -7.21 8.99 6.06
C ALA A 181 -8.20 10.11 5.73
N LEU A 182 -8.59 10.25 4.45
CA LEU A 182 -9.60 11.24 4.02
C LEU A 182 -10.96 11.09 4.71
N GLN A 183 -11.35 9.89 5.10
CA GLN A 183 -12.61 9.64 5.81
C GLN A 183 -12.63 10.27 7.20
N HIS A 184 -11.46 10.41 7.83
CA HIS A 184 -11.31 10.94 9.18
C HIS A 184 -11.15 12.47 9.21
N VAL A 185 -10.91 13.11 8.06
CA VAL A 185 -10.85 14.58 7.94
C VAL A 185 -12.24 15.20 8.19
N ASP A 186 -12.29 16.32 8.94
CA ASP A 186 -13.55 17.04 9.18
C ASP A 186 -14.28 17.36 7.86
N ARG A 187 -15.55 16.93 7.78
CA ARG A 187 -16.40 17.13 6.59
C ARG A 187 -16.53 18.60 6.19
N LYS A 188 -16.44 19.55 7.13
CA LYS A 188 -16.41 20.99 6.85
C LYS A 188 -15.17 21.36 6.04
N GLN A 189 -14.01 20.79 6.37
CA GLN A 189 -12.78 21.04 5.63
C GLN A 189 -12.87 20.46 4.22
N LEU A 190 -13.38 19.23 4.06
CA LEU A 190 -13.65 18.63 2.75
C LEU A 190 -14.56 19.52 1.89
N THR A 191 -15.68 20.00 2.43
CA THR A 191 -16.56 20.92 1.68
C THR A 191 -15.91 22.26 1.38
N SER A 192 -15.03 22.75 2.26
CA SER A 192 -14.37 24.04 2.08
C SER A 192 -13.35 24.04 0.93
N VAL A 193 -12.81 22.87 0.58
CA VAL A 193 -12.01 22.66 -0.63
C VAL A 193 -12.86 22.27 -1.84
N GLY A 194 -14.18 22.19 -1.72
CA GLY A 194 -15.09 21.94 -2.84
C GLY A 194 -15.40 20.46 -3.12
N ILE A 195 -15.00 19.54 -2.24
CA ILE A 195 -15.39 18.13 -2.37
C ILE A 195 -16.90 17.99 -2.15
N ASP A 196 -17.57 17.32 -3.08
CA ASP A 196 -18.98 16.94 -2.94
C ASP A 196 -19.11 15.75 -1.98
N LEU A 197 -19.71 15.99 -0.81
CA LEU A 197 -19.89 14.98 0.22
C LEU A 197 -20.74 13.79 -0.24
N GLU A 198 -21.71 13.97 -1.14
CA GLU A 198 -22.54 12.85 -1.62
C GLU A 198 -21.73 11.96 -2.57
N ALA A 199 -20.96 12.56 -3.47
CA ALA A 199 -20.04 11.83 -4.34
C ALA A 199 -18.94 11.14 -3.53
N PHE A 200 -18.39 11.83 -2.53
CA PHE A 200 -17.40 11.30 -1.60
C PHE A 200 -17.93 10.09 -0.82
N ASP A 201 -19.13 10.17 -0.23
CA ASP A 201 -19.69 9.04 0.52
C ASP A 201 -19.94 7.82 -0.39
N LYS A 202 -20.40 8.03 -1.62
CA LYS A 202 -20.57 6.95 -2.61
C LYS A 202 -19.24 6.33 -3.00
N PHE A 203 -18.23 7.15 -3.25
CA PHE A 203 -16.87 6.70 -3.53
C PHE A 203 -16.34 5.87 -2.36
N PHE A 204 -16.46 6.40 -1.14
CA PHE A 204 -15.98 5.76 0.07
C PHE A 204 -16.67 4.41 0.34
N ILE A 205 -17.99 4.32 0.21
CA ILE A 205 -18.72 3.05 0.37
C ILE A 205 -18.21 2.00 -0.61
N LYS A 206 -17.97 2.40 -1.87
CA LYS A 206 -17.42 1.49 -2.87
C LYS A 206 -16.01 1.03 -2.49
N THR A 207 -15.12 1.98 -2.18
CA THR A 207 -13.72 1.70 -1.84
C THR A 207 -13.59 0.88 -0.55
N ASN A 208 -14.42 1.12 0.47
CA ASN A 208 -14.48 0.34 1.70
C ASN A 208 -14.80 -1.14 1.43
N ASN A 209 -15.74 -1.42 0.51
CA ASN A 209 -16.02 -2.80 0.11
C ASN A 209 -14.84 -3.44 -0.66
N ASP A 210 -14.14 -2.66 -1.47
CA ASP A 210 -12.93 -3.13 -2.16
C ASP A 210 -11.80 -3.42 -1.16
N ILE A 211 -11.56 -2.56 -0.16
CA ILE A 211 -10.60 -2.78 0.93
C ILE A 211 -10.94 -4.05 1.69
N LYS A 212 -12.20 -4.25 2.11
CA LYS A 212 -12.64 -5.47 2.80
C LYS A 212 -12.41 -6.73 1.97
N ARG A 213 -12.66 -6.65 0.66
CA ARG A 213 -12.37 -7.77 -0.25
C ARG A 213 -10.88 -8.05 -0.27
N LYS A 214 -10.03 -7.02 -0.33
CA LYS A 214 -8.57 -7.13 -0.37
C LYS A 214 -7.98 -7.68 0.92
N ILE A 215 -8.44 -7.22 2.08
CA ILE A 215 -8.10 -7.83 3.37
C ILE A 215 -8.49 -9.33 3.37
N GLY A 216 -9.67 -9.67 2.87
CA GLY A 216 -10.10 -11.07 2.75
C GLY A 216 -9.28 -11.91 1.77
N GLU A 217 -8.74 -11.31 0.70
CA GLU A 217 -7.79 -11.94 -0.22
C GLU A 217 -6.44 -12.16 0.46
N LEU A 218 -5.90 -11.14 1.14
CA LEU A 218 -4.68 -11.19 1.92
C LEU A 218 -4.75 -12.33 2.96
N CYS A 219 -5.82 -12.41 3.75
CA CYS A 219 -5.95 -13.46 4.77
C CYS A 219 -5.98 -14.88 4.16
N LYS A 220 -6.48 -15.05 2.94
CA LYS A 220 -6.46 -16.35 2.24
C LYS A 220 -5.04 -16.71 1.79
N VAL A 221 -4.30 -15.74 1.26
CA VAL A 221 -2.91 -15.92 0.87
C VAL A 221 -2.06 -16.26 2.09
N MET A 222 -2.20 -15.50 3.19
CA MET A 222 -1.51 -15.78 4.44
C MET A 222 -1.77 -17.20 4.96
N ASN A 223 -3.04 -17.63 5.00
CA ASN A 223 -3.41 -19.00 5.37
C ASN A 223 -2.79 -20.06 4.45
N LYS A 224 -2.75 -19.80 3.14
CA LYS A 224 -2.20 -20.72 2.13
C LYS A 224 -0.69 -20.88 2.27
N GLU A 225 0.01 -19.78 2.56
CA GLU A 225 1.47 -19.75 2.72
C GLU A 225 1.92 -20.06 4.16
N GLY A 226 0.97 -20.25 5.09
CA GLY A 226 1.26 -20.58 6.50
C GLY A 226 1.78 -19.39 7.31
N ILE A 227 1.52 -18.17 6.86
CA ILE A 227 1.85 -16.92 7.56
C ILE A 227 0.85 -16.73 8.69
N PRO A 228 1.28 -16.61 9.96
CA PRO A 228 0.38 -16.39 11.08
C PRO A 228 -0.24 -14.98 11.03
N PHE A 229 -1.46 -14.86 11.54
CA PHE A 229 -2.11 -13.56 11.70
C PHE A 229 -1.56 -12.86 12.94
N ALA A 230 -0.93 -11.70 12.74
CA ALA A 230 -0.38 -10.90 13.84
C ALA A 230 -1.44 -10.05 14.53
N THR A 231 -2.49 -9.64 13.82
CA THR A 231 -3.58 -8.79 14.33
C THR A 231 -4.90 -9.08 13.58
N ASP A 232 -6.01 -8.48 14.03
CA ASP A 232 -7.22 -8.39 13.22
C ASP A 232 -7.02 -7.34 12.12
N TYR A 233 -6.79 -7.80 10.89
CA TYR A 233 -6.52 -6.92 9.75
C TYR A 233 -7.71 -6.02 9.38
N PHE A 234 -8.93 -6.30 9.88
CA PHE A 234 -10.06 -5.39 9.69
C PHE A 234 -10.00 -4.17 10.61
N GLU A 235 -9.15 -4.16 11.65
CA GLU A 235 -8.89 -2.97 12.49
C GLU A 235 -8.36 -1.81 11.65
N TYR A 236 -7.56 -2.11 10.61
CA TYR A 236 -7.05 -1.12 9.65
C TYR A 236 -8.14 -0.20 9.07
N LEU A 237 -9.36 -0.72 8.94
CA LEU A 237 -10.49 0.01 8.38
C LEU A 237 -11.47 0.52 9.44
N ASN A 238 -11.54 -0.15 10.59
CA ASN A 238 -12.60 0.07 11.58
C ASN A 238 -12.15 0.89 12.79
N CYS A 239 -10.85 0.98 13.05
CA CYS A 239 -10.29 1.76 14.15
C CYS A 239 -9.93 3.18 13.70
N ASP A 240 -9.88 4.11 14.65
CA ASP A 240 -9.32 5.43 14.37
C ASP A 240 -7.82 5.30 14.07
N PRO A 241 -7.29 5.94 13.00
CA PRO A 241 -5.87 5.88 12.68
C PRO A 241 -4.98 6.30 13.85
N LYS A 242 -5.37 7.29 14.65
CA LYS A 242 -4.56 7.74 15.80
C LYS A 242 -4.46 6.63 16.86
N ASP A 243 -5.54 5.91 17.12
CA ASP A 243 -5.54 4.76 18.02
C ASP A 243 -4.64 3.62 17.50
N LEU A 244 -4.60 3.40 16.18
CA LEU A 244 -3.69 2.43 15.56
C LEU A 244 -2.22 2.83 15.76
N GLY A 245 -1.90 4.11 15.52
CA GLY A 245 -0.56 4.66 15.73
C GLY A 245 -0.10 4.55 17.18
N ASP A 246 -0.97 4.92 18.13
CA ASP A 246 -0.69 4.83 19.57
C ASP A 246 -0.41 3.38 20.01
N ARG A 247 -1.16 2.40 19.47
CA ARG A 247 -0.92 0.97 19.75
C ARG A 247 0.43 0.50 19.22
N ILE A 248 0.80 0.91 18.00
CA ILE A 248 2.10 0.55 17.41
C ILE A 248 3.23 1.16 18.23
N ASN A 249 3.16 2.45 18.53
CA ASN A 249 4.14 3.14 19.36
C ASN A 249 4.29 2.47 20.74
N PHE A 250 3.18 2.06 21.35
CA PHE A 250 3.19 1.33 22.61
C PHE A 250 3.89 -0.03 22.46
N ASN A 251 3.59 -0.79 21.41
CA ASN A 251 4.21 -2.11 21.17
C ASN A 251 5.71 -2.00 20.88
N GLU A 252 6.14 -1.00 20.12
CA GLU A 252 7.55 -0.75 19.85
C GLU A 252 8.33 -0.39 21.13
N LEU A 253 7.72 0.39 22.03
CA LEU A 253 8.36 0.84 23.27
C LEU A 253 8.39 -0.21 24.38
N PHE A 254 7.36 -1.06 24.46
CA PHE A 254 7.17 -1.99 25.59
C PHE A 254 7.26 -3.48 25.20
N GLY A 255 7.48 -3.79 23.92
CA GLY A 255 7.44 -5.15 23.36
C GLY A 255 6.02 -5.67 23.18
N ASP A 256 5.88 -6.83 22.52
CA ASP A 256 4.62 -7.55 22.21
C ASP A 256 3.79 -7.89 23.46
N SER A 257 3.20 -6.86 24.06
CA SER A 257 2.22 -6.92 25.13
C SER A 257 0.84 -6.48 24.64
N ALA A 258 0.72 -6.05 23.38
CA ALA A 258 -0.56 -5.97 22.70
C ALA A 258 -1.14 -7.36 22.54
N GLU A 259 -2.45 -7.42 22.78
CA GLU A 259 -3.30 -8.58 22.57
C GLU A 259 -2.95 -9.24 21.24
N SER A 260 -2.32 -10.42 21.32
CA SER A 260 -2.11 -11.26 20.14
C SER A 260 -3.49 -11.66 19.60
N VAL A 261 -3.60 -12.02 18.32
CA VAL A 261 -4.82 -12.70 17.83
C VAL A 261 -5.15 -13.92 18.71
N ASP A 262 -4.13 -14.54 19.31
CA ASP A 262 -4.29 -15.62 20.29
C ASP A 262 -5.10 -15.18 21.53
N ASP A 263 -5.10 -13.90 21.90
CA ASP A 263 -5.86 -13.35 23.02
C ASP A 263 -7.34 -13.11 22.71
N LEU A 264 -7.67 -12.92 21.43
CA LEU A 264 -9.05 -12.87 20.92
C LEU A 264 -9.71 -14.26 20.92
N LEU A 265 -8.92 -15.33 20.99
CA LEU A 265 -9.44 -16.69 21.06
C LEU A 265 -10.18 -16.91 22.39
N PRO A 266 -11.37 -17.53 22.36
CA PRO A 266 -12.03 -18.03 23.56
C PRO A 266 -11.09 -18.93 24.37
N TYR A 267 -11.25 -18.96 25.69
CA TYR A 267 -10.38 -19.73 26.61
C TYR A 267 -10.10 -21.17 26.15
N GLY A 268 -11.12 -21.85 25.60
CA GLY A 268 -10.97 -23.22 25.10
C GLY A 268 -10.01 -23.32 23.91
N GLU A 269 -10.04 -22.36 22.99
CA GLU A 269 -9.19 -22.32 21.81
C GLU A 269 -7.76 -21.93 22.16
N ARG A 270 -7.57 -20.97 23.09
CA ARG A 270 -6.25 -20.67 23.67
C ARG A 270 -5.60 -21.90 24.26
N ARG A 271 -6.34 -22.63 25.10
CA ARG A 271 -5.81 -23.83 25.76
C ARG A 271 -5.41 -24.91 24.75
N ILE A 272 -6.22 -25.11 23.70
CA ILE A 272 -5.89 -26.05 22.62
C ILE A 272 -4.62 -25.62 21.89
N LEU A 273 -4.50 -24.33 21.59
CA LEU A 273 -3.33 -23.78 20.91
C LEU A 273 -2.05 -23.94 21.76
N GLU A 274 -2.13 -23.62 23.07
CA GLU A 274 -1.04 -23.83 24.02
C GLU A 274 -0.64 -25.30 24.14
N GLU A 275 -1.61 -26.21 24.28
CA GLU A 275 -1.38 -27.66 24.31
C GLU A 275 -0.74 -28.14 23.00
N THR A 276 -1.15 -27.58 21.86
CA THR A 276 -0.59 -27.90 20.54
C THR A 276 0.85 -27.40 20.39
N LYS A 277 1.14 -26.15 20.79
CA LYS A 277 2.49 -25.57 20.81
C LYS A 277 3.41 -26.42 21.71
N ALA A 278 2.97 -26.76 22.92
CA ALA A 278 3.73 -27.60 23.85
C ALA A 278 3.99 -29.01 23.28
N THR A 279 2.98 -29.62 22.64
CA THR A 279 3.12 -30.94 22.01
C THR A 279 4.11 -30.90 20.85
N LYS A 280 4.09 -29.83 20.04
CA LYS A 280 5.04 -29.63 18.94
C LYS A 280 6.47 -29.53 19.46
N THR A 281 6.71 -28.71 20.49
CA THR A 281 8.04 -28.60 21.11
C THR A 281 8.53 -29.94 21.67
N LEU A 282 7.67 -30.67 22.37
CA LEU A 282 8.01 -31.99 22.90
C LEU A 282 8.36 -32.99 21.78
N LEU A 283 7.63 -32.94 20.66
CA LEU A 283 7.93 -33.73 19.47
C LEU A 283 9.30 -33.36 18.89
N GLU A 284 9.60 -32.08 18.72
CA GLU A 284 10.90 -31.62 18.22
C GLU A 284 12.05 -32.06 19.14
N GLU A 285 11.89 -31.93 20.46
CA GLU A 285 12.87 -32.42 21.44
C GLU A 285 13.05 -33.93 21.38
N LEU A 286 11.96 -34.69 21.25
CA LEU A 286 12.01 -36.14 21.08
C LEU A 286 12.72 -36.53 19.79
N HIS A 287 12.47 -35.82 18.69
CA HIS A 287 13.16 -36.01 17.42
C HIS A 287 14.67 -35.81 17.58
N ILE A 288 15.11 -34.70 18.18
CA ILE A 288 16.53 -34.42 18.44
C ILE A 288 17.15 -35.51 19.32
N LYS A 289 16.43 -35.97 20.34
CA LYS A 289 16.91 -36.99 21.29
C LYS A 289 17.01 -38.37 20.64
N ILE A 290 16.05 -38.72 19.79
CA ILE A 290 16.09 -39.95 18.99
C ILE A 290 17.27 -39.90 18.02
N ASP A 291 17.49 -38.77 17.34
CA ASP A 291 18.60 -38.59 16.41
C ASP A 291 19.98 -38.63 17.09
N THR A 292 20.08 -38.23 18.36
CA THR A 292 21.32 -38.35 19.13
C THR A 292 21.55 -39.74 19.72
N LEU A 293 20.50 -40.51 19.97
CA LEU A 293 20.59 -41.86 20.54
C LEU A 293 20.67 -42.98 19.49
N LEU A 294 20.22 -42.74 18.26
CA LEU A 294 20.29 -43.72 17.18
C LEU A 294 21.71 -43.80 16.59
N SER A 295 22.18 -45.03 16.36
CA SER A 295 23.40 -45.25 15.59
C SER A 295 23.17 -44.92 14.10
N GLU A 296 24.22 -44.52 13.38
CA GLU A 296 24.15 -44.25 11.93
C GLU A 296 23.59 -45.41 11.10
N LYS A 297 23.73 -46.64 11.60
CA LYS A 297 23.17 -47.83 10.97
C LYS A 297 21.65 -47.91 11.16
N ASP A 298 21.17 -47.56 12.35
CA ASP A 298 19.75 -47.62 12.71
C ASP A 298 18.97 -46.47 12.08
N LYS A 299 19.58 -45.26 11.99
CA LYS A 299 19.01 -44.12 11.24
C LYS A 299 18.72 -44.48 9.78
N LYS A 300 19.71 -45.08 9.10
CA LYS A 300 19.55 -45.54 7.71
C LYS A 300 18.50 -46.64 7.54
N MET A 301 18.27 -47.45 8.57
CA MET A 301 17.24 -48.48 8.53
C MET A 301 15.85 -47.85 8.70
N LEU A 302 15.71 -46.90 9.62
CA LEU A 302 14.48 -46.15 9.89
C LEU A 302 14.05 -45.29 8.69
N ASP A 303 14.99 -44.57 8.07
CA ASP A 303 14.74 -43.78 6.86
C ASP A 303 14.22 -44.65 5.71
N LYS A 304 14.75 -45.88 5.58
CA LYS A 304 14.36 -46.83 4.53
C LYS A 304 12.98 -47.44 4.77
N GLU A 305 12.55 -47.61 6.02
CA GLU A 305 11.18 -48.05 6.34
C GLU A 305 10.15 -46.91 6.22
N LEU A 306 10.54 -45.68 6.56
CA LEU A 306 9.69 -44.49 6.40
C LEU A 306 9.45 -44.13 4.93
N GLU A 307 10.41 -44.43 4.03
CA GLU A 307 10.22 -44.32 2.57
C GLU A 307 9.15 -45.26 2.01
N HIS A 308 8.81 -46.34 2.72
CA HIS A 308 7.82 -47.32 2.29
C HIS A 308 6.44 -47.12 2.92
N THR A 309 6.29 -46.23 3.91
CA THR A 309 5.07 -46.15 4.74
C THR A 309 4.34 -44.80 4.75
N SER A 310 4.77 -43.75 4.03
CA SER A 310 4.00 -42.49 4.02
C SER A 310 4.03 -41.65 2.73
N PRO A 311 2.87 -41.14 2.23
CA PRO A 311 2.78 -40.14 1.15
C PRO A 311 3.35 -38.75 1.51
N LEU A 312 3.75 -38.53 2.77
CA LEU A 312 4.02 -37.19 3.33
C LEU A 312 5.42 -36.63 3.02
N ARG A 313 6.29 -37.35 2.30
CA ARG A 313 7.61 -36.83 1.89
C ARG A 313 7.59 -35.77 0.78
N ARG A 314 6.41 -35.30 0.32
CA ARG A 314 6.32 -34.15 -0.60
C ARG A 314 6.56 -32.78 0.05
N ILE A 315 6.61 -32.69 1.39
CA ILE A 315 6.73 -31.40 2.09
C ILE A 315 8.18 -31.10 2.53
N ARG A 316 9.11 -32.07 2.49
CA ARG A 316 10.48 -31.86 2.99
C ARG A 316 11.47 -31.29 1.96
N ASN A 317 11.05 -31.08 0.71
CA ASN A 317 11.87 -30.49 -0.37
C ASN A 317 11.08 -29.39 -1.12
N LYS A 318 10.46 -28.48 -0.37
CA LYS A 318 10.12 -27.14 -0.85
C LYS A 318 10.58 -26.14 0.19
#